data_AF-A0A813ZCR8-F1
#
_entry.id   AF-A0A813ZCR8-F1
#
_cell.length_a   1.000
_cell.length_b   1.000
_cell.length_c   1.000
_cell.angle_alpha   90.00
_cell.angle_beta   90.00
_cell.angle_gamma   90.00
#
_symmetry.space_group_name_H-M   'P 1'
#
loop_
_entity.id
_entity.type
_entity.pdbx_description
1 polymer ?
#
loop_
_entity_poly.entity_id
_entity_poly.type
_entity_poly.pdbx_seq_one_letter_code
_entity_poly.pdbx_strand_id
1 'polypeptide(L)'
;MLLLLIVFIFLAFLTIIYLKLIRPQKQLHDIFVAQDVPSEPFVPIFGQLFDIIRATKQNRGMEYFNELAKKHHYYFLLGLGPLTRFIIVECELLADVLSRSKVEYYEKTSFVINILKPLIGVHNLIVSKHAEYERARRMLNPAFHSINLQSTDSIRPDIQSNILTFSIIALSAFVKVLDELPFWGKHILDDATKTLNEFVDQSVIDRRNGKSSSLCSGQDLLDLLLSADDDQGEPFSDEQIRDEAVTFVLAGHDTTTCREEVGRILPNETIPTYEHLSDLQVIEAVLHETIRLYPAAPVYARQYIKEHTISNSNDTL
;
A
#
# COMPACT_ATOMS: atom_id res chain seq x y z
N MET A 1 36.93 -32.29 13.55
CA MET A 1 35.74 -32.72 12.78
C MET A 1 34.59 -31.72 12.89
N LEU A 2 34.16 -31.32 14.10
CA LEU A 2 33.08 -30.33 14.31
C LEU A 2 33.33 -28.96 13.66
N LEU A 3 34.54 -28.41 13.80
CA LEU A 3 34.90 -27.11 13.18
C LEU A 3 34.81 -27.14 11.65
N LEU A 4 35.29 -28.22 11.02
CA LEU A 4 35.22 -28.41 9.56
C LEU A 4 33.77 -28.51 9.08
N LEU A 5 32.91 -29.19 9.84
CA LEU A 5 31.48 -29.28 9.54
C LEU A 5 30.80 -27.91 9.64
N ILE A 6 31.10 -27.12 10.67
CA ILE A 6 30.56 -25.76 10.83
C ILE A 6 30.99 -24.86 9.67
N VAL A 7 32.26 -24.90 9.29
CA VAL A 7 32.78 -24.13 8.15
C VAL A 7 32.10 -24.56 6.85
N PHE A 8 31.92 -25.86 6.63
CA PHE A 8 31.23 -26.37 5.44
C PHE A 8 29.77 -25.90 5.38
N ILE A 9 29.02 -26.00 6.48
CA ILE A 9 27.63 -25.52 6.58
C ILE A 9 27.58 -24.01 6.31
N PHE A 10 28.51 -23.24 6.88
CA PHE A 10 28.59 -21.80 6.67
C PHE A 10 28.88 -21.43 5.21
N LEU A 11 29.82 -22.11 4.55
CA LEU A 11 30.11 -21.89 3.13
C LEU A 11 28.94 -22.30 2.23
N ALA A 12 28.27 -23.42 2.53
CA ALA A 12 27.06 -23.83 1.83
C ALA A 12 25.94 -22.79 1.99
N PHE A 13 25.76 -22.24 3.20
CA PHE A 13 24.81 -21.17 3.48
C PHE A 13 25.13 -19.89 2.70
N LEU A 14 26.38 -19.43 2.70
CA LEU A 14 26.82 -18.29 1.89
C LEU A 14 26.61 -18.52 0.39
N THR A 15 26.86 -19.74 -0.08
CA THR A 15 26.65 -20.12 -1.49
C THR A 15 25.17 -20.07 -1.85
N ILE A 16 24.29 -20.56 -0.97
CA ILE A 16 22.84 -20.48 -1.15
C ILE A 16 22.37 -19.02 -1.18
N ILE A 17 22.85 -18.18 -0.25
CA ILE A 17 22.56 -16.74 -0.26
C ILE A 17 23.00 -16.12 -1.58
N TYR A 18 24.23 -16.38 -2.02
CA TYR A 18 24.72 -15.82 -3.27
C TYR A 18 23.87 -16.28 -4.48
N LEU A 19 23.60 -17.57 -4.61
CA LEU A 19 22.88 -18.13 -5.75
C LEU A 19 21.40 -17.76 -5.79
N LYS A 20 20.73 -17.71 -4.64
CA LYS A 20 19.29 -17.41 -4.57
C LYS A 20 18.97 -15.94 -4.45
N LEU A 21 19.79 -15.18 -3.72
CA LEU A 21 19.47 -13.80 -3.36
C LEU A 21 20.25 -12.79 -4.20
N ILE A 22 21.58 -12.93 -4.30
CA ILE A 22 22.44 -11.91 -4.90
C ILE A 22 22.52 -12.06 -6.43
N ARG A 23 22.82 -13.27 -6.92
CA ARG A 23 23.07 -13.54 -8.35
C ARG A 23 21.90 -13.14 -9.25
N PRO A 24 20.63 -13.49 -8.96
CA PRO A 24 19.52 -13.12 -9.83
C PRO A 24 19.31 -11.60 -9.90
N GLN A 25 19.52 -10.91 -8.77
CA GLN A 25 19.33 -9.47 -8.67
C GLN A 25 20.46 -8.70 -9.35
N LYS A 26 21.68 -9.24 -9.29
CA LYS A 26 22.82 -8.75 -10.07
C LYS A 26 22.60 -8.93 -11.56
N GLN A 27 22.16 -10.11 -12.00
CA GLN A 27 21.86 -10.36 -13.42
C GLN A 27 20.78 -9.41 -13.94
N LEU A 28 19.73 -9.16 -13.14
CA LEU A 28 18.71 -8.18 -13.48
C LEU A 28 19.30 -6.78 -13.62
N HIS A 29 20.13 -6.35 -12.66
CA HIS A 29 20.81 -5.05 -12.72
C HIS A 29 21.68 -4.92 -13.97
N ASP A 30 22.51 -5.93 -14.26
CA ASP A 30 23.41 -5.94 -15.41
C ASP A 30 22.64 -5.89 -16.75
N ILE A 31 21.46 -6.54 -16.85
CA ILE A 31 20.61 -6.49 -18.06
C ILE A 31 20.10 -5.07 -18.33
N PHE A 32 19.54 -4.40 -17.33
CA PHE A 32 19.02 -3.04 -17.49
C PHE A 32 20.14 -2.02 -17.76
N VAL A 33 21.30 -2.17 -17.10
CA VAL A 33 22.47 -1.33 -17.40
C VAL A 33 22.95 -1.53 -18.83
N ALA A 34 22.87 -2.75 -19.37
CA ALA A 34 23.19 -3.01 -20.78
C ALA A 34 22.17 -2.41 -21.76
N GLN A 35 21.00 -2.00 -21.29
CA GLN A 35 19.97 -1.26 -22.03
C GLN A 35 20.08 0.26 -21.80
N ASP A 36 21.24 0.76 -21.34
CA ASP A 36 21.50 2.16 -21.03
C ASP A 36 20.58 2.77 -19.96
N VAL A 37 19.94 1.94 -19.12
CA VAL A 37 19.13 2.43 -18.01
C VAL A 37 20.03 2.98 -16.91
N PRO A 38 19.83 4.25 -16.48
CA PRO A 38 20.57 4.84 -15.36
C PRO A 38 20.44 3.98 -14.10
N SER A 39 21.52 3.90 -13.31
CA SER A 39 21.50 3.09 -12.09
C SER A 39 22.39 3.63 -10.99
N GLU A 40 21.97 3.38 -9.76
CA GLU A 40 22.89 3.41 -8.63
C GLU A 40 23.80 2.17 -8.66
N PRO A 41 25.02 2.25 -8.09
CA PRO A 41 25.93 1.12 -8.01
C PRO A 41 25.27 -0.09 -7.34
N PHE A 42 25.47 -1.28 -7.91
CA PHE A 42 24.98 -2.51 -7.31
C PHE A 42 25.74 -2.82 -6.02
N VAL A 43 25.06 -2.70 -4.88
CA VAL A 43 25.58 -3.06 -3.56
C VAL A 43 24.82 -4.30 -3.07
N PRO A 44 25.49 -5.46 -2.88
CA PRO A 44 24.83 -6.69 -2.49
C PRO A 44 24.21 -6.59 -1.09
N ILE A 45 23.10 -7.30 -0.87
CA ILE A 45 22.37 -7.47 0.40
C ILE A 45 21.69 -6.20 0.93
N PHE A 46 22.36 -5.05 0.90
CA PHE A 46 21.86 -3.82 1.51
C PHE A 46 21.46 -2.77 0.48
N GLY A 47 22.01 -2.78 -0.74
CA GLY A 47 21.73 -1.73 -1.72
C GLY A 47 22.04 -0.34 -1.13
N GLN A 48 21.13 0.60 -1.38
CA GLN A 48 21.14 1.97 -0.84
C GLN A 48 20.32 2.11 0.46
N LEU A 49 19.98 1.00 1.13
CA LEU A 49 19.09 1.02 2.30
C LEU A 49 19.61 1.90 3.44
N PHE A 50 20.93 1.92 3.69
CA PHE A 50 21.50 2.75 4.75
C PHE A 50 21.39 4.25 4.47
N ASP A 51 21.55 4.65 3.21
CA ASP A 51 21.41 6.05 2.83
C ASP A 51 19.95 6.50 2.91
N ILE A 52 19.01 5.62 2.53
CA ILE A 52 17.57 5.84 2.71
C ILE A 52 17.23 5.96 4.19
N ILE A 53 17.68 5.02 5.03
CA ILE A 53 17.42 5.07 6.49
C ILE A 53 17.99 6.35 7.09
N ARG A 54 19.20 6.76 6.68
CA ARG A 54 19.83 8.00 7.14
C ARG A 54 18.99 9.22 6.73
N ALA A 55 18.57 9.30 5.46
CA ALA A 55 17.74 10.39 4.95
C ALA A 55 16.38 10.45 5.68
N THR A 56 15.72 9.30 5.86
CA THR A 56 14.44 9.22 6.58
C THR A 56 14.56 9.64 8.03
N LYS A 57 15.63 9.24 8.74
CA LYS A 57 15.90 9.69 10.12
C LYS A 57 16.09 11.20 10.24
N GLN A 58 16.49 11.86 9.15
CA GLN A 58 16.64 13.31 9.07
C GLN A 58 15.38 14.00 8.54
N ASN A 59 14.26 13.29 8.36
CA ASN A 59 13.04 13.76 7.69
C ASN A 59 13.27 14.22 6.23
N ARG A 60 14.33 13.73 5.58
CA ARG A 60 14.72 14.03 4.19
C ARG A 60 14.49 12.86 3.24
N GLY A 61 13.65 11.88 3.62
CA GLY A 61 13.40 10.68 2.83
C GLY A 61 12.94 10.98 1.40
N MET A 62 11.90 11.82 1.24
CA MET A 62 11.41 12.23 -0.08
C MET A 62 12.43 13.09 -0.85
N GLU A 63 13.19 13.92 -0.15
CA GLU A 63 14.19 14.78 -0.77
C GLU A 63 15.32 13.95 -1.39
N TYR A 64 15.76 12.89 -0.71
CA TYR A 64 16.72 11.91 -1.24
C TYR A 64 16.24 11.26 -2.55
N PHE A 65 14.98 10.82 -2.62
CA PHE A 65 14.44 10.25 -3.86
C PHE A 65 14.32 11.30 -4.99
N ASN A 66 14.01 12.56 -4.65
CA ASN A 66 13.97 13.65 -5.62
C ASN A 66 15.37 13.99 -6.16
N GLU A 67 16.40 13.97 -5.31
CA GLU A 67 17.80 14.13 -5.73
C GLU A 67 18.24 13.00 -6.67
N LEU A 68 17.90 11.74 -6.36
CA LEU A 68 18.16 10.61 -7.24
C LEU A 68 17.42 10.71 -8.59
N ALA A 69 16.15 11.10 -8.57
CA ALA A 69 15.36 11.27 -9.79
C ALA A 69 15.97 12.33 -10.71
N LYS A 70 16.40 13.48 -10.15
CA LYS A 70 17.11 14.53 -10.91
C LYS A 70 18.46 14.06 -11.45
N LYS A 71 19.19 13.25 -10.68
CA LYS A 71 20.48 12.68 -11.09
C LYS A 71 20.34 11.71 -12.26
N HIS A 72 19.24 10.96 -12.33
CA HIS A 72 19.07 9.83 -13.24
C HIS A 72 17.87 9.96 -14.19
N HIS A 73 17.59 11.17 -14.67
CA HIS A 73 16.56 11.39 -15.70
C HIS A 73 15.16 10.84 -15.34
N TYR A 74 14.82 10.78 -14.06
CA TYR A 74 13.50 10.37 -13.55
C TYR A 74 13.09 8.90 -13.80
N TYR A 75 13.99 8.03 -14.27
CA TYR A 75 13.86 6.57 -14.24
C TYR A 75 15.22 5.89 -14.00
N PHE A 76 15.30 4.97 -13.04
CA PHE A 76 16.59 4.38 -12.68
C PHE A 76 16.50 3.08 -11.87
N LEU A 77 17.58 2.31 -11.85
CA LEU A 77 17.73 1.18 -10.95
C LEU A 77 18.26 1.61 -9.58
N LEU A 78 17.61 1.10 -8.53
CA LEU A 78 18.00 1.30 -7.14
C LEU A 78 18.00 -0.05 -6.40
N GLY A 79 19.02 -0.30 -5.59
CA GLY A 79 19.05 -1.42 -4.67
C GLY A 79 18.27 -1.09 -3.39
N LEU A 80 17.21 -1.85 -3.10
CA LEU A 80 16.50 -1.83 -1.82
C LEU A 80 16.74 -3.14 -1.09
N GLY A 81 17.71 -3.14 -0.18
CA GLY A 81 18.18 -4.36 0.45
C GLY A 81 18.78 -5.29 -0.61
N PRO A 82 18.42 -6.58 -0.64
CA PRO A 82 18.98 -7.51 -1.60
C PRO A 82 18.36 -7.37 -3.00
N LEU A 83 17.33 -6.55 -3.16
CA LEU A 83 16.50 -6.54 -4.36
C LEU A 83 16.79 -5.32 -5.23
N THR A 84 16.95 -5.56 -6.53
CA THR A 84 17.02 -4.50 -7.53
C THR A 84 15.59 -4.01 -7.82
N ARG A 85 15.41 -2.69 -7.88
CA ARG A 85 14.14 -2.04 -8.20
C ARG A 85 14.34 -1.07 -9.35
N PHE A 86 13.44 -1.15 -10.33
CA PHE A 86 13.31 -0.13 -11.34
C PHE A 86 12.34 0.92 -10.83
N ILE A 87 12.87 2.12 -10.57
CA ILE A 87 12.15 3.28 -10.06
C ILE A 87 11.75 4.13 -11.25
N ILE A 88 10.45 4.43 -11.36
CA ILE A 88 9.89 5.29 -12.40
C ILE A 88 9.23 6.47 -11.68
N VAL A 89 9.69 7.67 -11.98
CA VAL A 89 9.13 8.93 -11.50
C VAL A 89 8.51 9.72 -12.66
N GLU A 90 8.96 9.46 -13.88
CA GLU A 90 8.45 10.08 -15.09
C GLU A 90 6.98 9.73 -15.36
N CYS A 91 6.17 10.76 -15.64
CA CYS A 91 4.71 10.63 -15.75
C CYS A 91 4.25 9.76 -16.93
N GLU A 92 4.91 9.85 -18.10
CA GLU A 92 4.51 9.05 -19.28
C GLU A 92 4.75 7.56 -19.07
N LEU A 93 5.93 7.20 -18.55
CA LEU A 93 6.25 5.82 -18.19
C LEU A 93 5.36 5.31 -17.06
N LEU A 94 5.09 6.13 -16.04
CA LEU A 94 4.15 5.77 -14.97
C LEU A 94 2.73 5.51 -15.51
N ALA A 95 2.26 6.35 -16.45
CA ALA A 95 0.96 6.18 -17.07
C ALA A 95 0.87 4.89 -17.89
N ASP A 96 1.94 4.52 -18.61
CA ASP A 96 1.99 3.25 -19.33
C ASP A 96 1.94 2.05 -18.37
N VAL A 97 2.80 2.04 -17.34
CA VAL A 97 2.88 0.94 -16.35
C VAL A 97 1.59 0.77 -15.55
N LEU A 98 0.92 1.87 -15.21
CA LEU A 98 -0.32 1.85 -14.43
C LEU A 98 -1.58 1.75 -15.31
N SER A 99 -1.42 1.70 -16.63
CA SER A 99 -2.54 1.60 -17.56
C SER A 99 -3.31 0.29 -17.41
N ARG A 100 -4.63 0.36 -17.58
CA ARG A 100 -5.51 -0.83 -17.64
C ARG A 100 -5.15 -1.76 -18.79
N SER A 101 -4.53 -1.26 -19.86
CA SER A 101 -4.09 -2.09 -20.99
C SER A 101 -2.90 -2.99 -20.65
N LYS A 102 -2.20 -2.73 -19.53
CA LYS A 102 -0.98 -3.47 -19.13
C LYS A 102 -1.18 -4.42 -17.93
N VAL A 103 -2.43 -4.70 -17.56
CA VAL A 103 -2.76 -5.55 -16.40
C VAL A 103 -2.20 -6.97 -16.51
N GLU A 104 -1.97 -7.48 -17.74
CA GLU A 104 -1.34 -8.79 -17.95
C GLU A 104 0.18 -8.82 -17.71
N TYR A 105 0.82 -7.65 -17.71
CA TYR A 105 2.27 -7.53 -17.53
C TYR A 105 2.67 -7.23 -16.08
N TYR A 106 1.74 -6.63 -15.31
CA TYR A 106 2.01 -6.16 -13.95
C TYR A 106 0.98 -6.69 -12.95
N GLU A 107 1.47 -7.24 -11.86
CA GLU A 107 0.67 -7.63 -10.71
C GLU A 107 1.00 -6.77 -9.49
N LYS A 108 0.05 -6.68 -8.56
CA LYS A 108 0.32 -6.21 -7.21
C LYS A 108 1.40 -7.10 -6.60
N THR A 109 2.41 -6.49 -5.99
CA THR A 109 3.54 -7.25 -5.45
C THR A 109 3.06 -8.23 -4.38
N SER A 110 3.31 -9.53 -4.59
CA SER A 110 2.93 -10.61 -3.65
C SER A 110 3.44 -10.36 -2.23
N PHE A 111 4.53 -9.63 -2.11
CA PHE A 111 5.10 -9.22 -0.83
C PHE A 111 4.17 -8.29 -0.02
N VAL A 112 3.71 -7.19 -0.63
CA VAL A 112 2.81 -6.22 0.04
C VAL A 112 1.49 -6.91 0.38
N ILE A 113 1.01 -7.74 -0.55
CA ILE A 113 -0.15 -8.61 -0.36
C ILE A 113 0.03 -9.52 0.86
N ASN A 114 1.17 -10.20 1.02
CA ASN A 114 1.38 -11.13 2.13
C ASN A 114 1.49 -10.44 3.50
N ILE A 115 1.99 -9.21 3.55
CA ILE A 115 1.97 -8.40 4.78
C ILE A 115 0.55 -7.97 5.13
N LEU A 116 -0.22 -7.53 4.14
CA LEU A 116 -1.55 -6.98 4.39
C LEU A 116 -2.61 -8.07 4.60
N LYS A 117 -2.49 -9.22 3.95
CA LYS A 117 -3.44 -10.35 4.02
C LYS A 117 -3.86 -10.74 5.44
N PRO A 118 -2.93 -10.92 6.40
CA PRO A 118 -3.32 -11.19 7.77
C PRO A 118 -4.22 -10.09 8.31
N LEU A 119 -3.84 -8.82 8.11
CA LEU A 119 -4.52 -7.67 8.71
C LEU A 119 -5.89 -7.36 8.09
N ILE A 120 -6.01 -7.39 6.77
CA ILE A 120 -7.21 -6.91 6.04
C ILE A 120 -7.98 -8.02 5.34
N GLY A 121 -7.55 -9.26 5.46
CA GLY A 121 -8.19 -10.41 4.84
C GLY A 121 -7.77 -10.66 3.39
N VAL A 122 -8.18 -11.82 2.86
CA VAL A 122 -7.74 -12.31 1.54
C VAL A 122 -8.61 -11.79 0.41
N HIS A 123 -9.86 -11.45 0.70
CA HIS A 123 -10.84 -11.00 -0.29
C HIS A 123 -10.84 -9.49 -0.48
N ASN A 124 -10.18 -8.75 0.41
CA ASN A 124 -10.17 -7.28 0.39
C ASN A 124 -9.62 -6.71 -0.93
N LEU A 125 -10.24 -5.62 -1.40
CA LEU A 125 -9.91 -4.91 -2.64
C LEU A 125 -8.42 -4.53 -2.79
N ILE A 126 -7.71 -4.24 -1.70
CA ILE A 126 -6.28 -3.93 -1.71
C ILE A 126 -5.47 -5.18 -2.08
N VAL A 127 -5.93 -6.37 -1.70
CA VAL A 127 -5.20 -7.65 -1.79
C VAL A 127 -5.67 -8.50 -2.97
N SER A 128 -6.97 -8.49 -3.26
CA SER A 128 -7.62 -9.32 -4.26
C SER A 128 -7.08 -9.06 -5.66
N LYS A 129 -7.20 -10.08 -6.51
CA LYS A 129 -6.63 -10.11 -7.87
C LYS A 129 -7.74 -10.23 -8.92
N HIS A 130 -7.48 -9.61 -10.08
CA HIS A 130 -8.24 -9.82 -11.33
C HIS A 130 -9.77 -9.76 -11.16
N ALA A 131 -10.47 -10.86 -11.47
CA ALA A 131 -11.92 -10.92 -11.52
C ALA A 131 -12.59 -10.60 -10.17
N GLU A 132 -11.99 -11.04 -9.06
CA GLU A 132 -12.51 -10.75 -7.72
C GLU A 132 -12.38 -9.26 -7.40
N TYR A 133 -11.23 -8.67 -7.72
CA TYR A 133 -11.02 -7.22 -7.59
C TYR A 133 -12.02 -6.42 -8.43
N GLU A 134 -12.23 -6.79 -9.69
CA GLU A 134 -13.17 -6.11 -10.59
C GLU A 134 -14.63 -6.29 -10.14
N ARG A 135 -15.00 -7.45 -9.60
CA ARG A 135 -16.33 -7.70 -9.02
C ARG A 135 -16.53 -6.81 -7.79
N ALA A 136 -15.63 -6.90 -6.81
CA ALA A 136 -15.71 -6.12 -5.58
C ALA A 136 -15.74 -4.61 -5.88
N ARG A 137 -14.86 -4.13 -6.77
CA ARG A 137 -14.83 -2.72 -7.17
C ARG A 137 -16.15 -2.24 -7.78
N ARG A 138 -16.79 -3.05 -8.64
CA ARG A 138 -18.06 -2.68 -9.26
C ARG A 138 -19.20 -2.62 -8.25
N MET A 139 -19.24 -3.58 -7.33
CA MET A 139 -20.21 -3.62 -6.23
C MET A 139 -20.04 -2.44 -5.27
N LEU A 140 -18.79 -1.99 -5.02
CA LEU A 140 -18.48 -0.91 -4.10
C LEU A 140 -18.57 0.50 -4.70
N ASN A 141 -18.29 0.69 -5.99
CA ASN A 141 -18.26 2.02 -6.62
C ASN A 141 -19.53 2.87 -6.35
N PRO A 142 -20.77 2.33 -6.43
CA PRO A 142 -21.98 3.10 -6.10
C PRO A 142 -21.98 3.64 -4.66
N ALA A 143 -21.43 2.87 -3.72
CA ALA A 143 -21.34 3.26 -2.32
C ALA A 143 -20.43 4.49 -2.13
N PHE A 144 -19.32 4.57 -2.86
CA PHE A 144 -18.40 5.71 -2.78
C PHE A 144 -18.98 7.03 -3.33
N HIS A 145 -20.06 6.97 -4.11
CA HIS A 145 -20.76 8.17 -4.59
C HIS A 145 -21.81 8.69 -3.61
N SER A 146 -22.28 7.86 -2.67
CA SER A 146 -23.43 8.15 -1.80
C SER A 146 -23.10 8.23 -0.31
N ILE A 147 -21.85 7.93 0.10
CA ILE A 147 -21.45 8.04 1.51
C ILE A 147 -21.63 9.48 2.00
N ASN A 148 -22.62 9.65 2.88
CA ASN A 148 -22.79 10.82 3.71
C ASN A 148 -21.73 10.73 4.82
N LEU A 149 -20.66 11.52 4.73
CA LEU A 149 -19.48 11.48 5.63
C LEU A 149 -19.77 12.01 7.05
N GLN A 150 -20.87 11.59 7.67
CA GLN A 150 -21.39 12.18 8.92
C GLN A 150 -21.09 11.39 10.20
N SER A 151 -20.37 10.27 10.16
CA SER A 151 -20.04 9.52 11.39
C SER A 151 -18.55 9.28 11.53
N THR A 152 -17.95 9.84 12.59
CA THR A 152 -17.02 9.17 13.53
C THR A 152 -16.47 10.20 14.52
N ASP A 153 -16.78 9.99 15.80
CA ASP A 153 -16.21 10.72 16.94
C ASP A 153 -14.95 10.01 17.45
N SER A 154 -13.98 10.83 17.86
CA SER A 154 -12.89 10.55 18.80
C SER A 154 -11.93 9.41 18.44
N ILE A 155 -10.71 9.77 18.02
CA ILE A 155 -9.38 9.28 18.43
C ILE A 155 -8.33 10.14 17.71
N ARG A 156 -7.23 10.51 18.42
CA ARG A 156 -6.01 11.14 17.86
C ARG A 156 -5.05 10.11 17.24
N PRO A 157 -4.29 10.45 16.19
CA PRO A 157 -2.86 10.21 16.29
C PRO A 157 -1.98 11.41 15.89
N ASP A 158 -0.78 11.36 16.43
CA ASP A 158 0.33 12.23 16.10
C ASP A 158 0.79 12.04 14.65
N ILE A 159 1.12 13.15 14.00
CA ILE A 159 1.62 13.25 12.63
C ILE A 159 3.01 12.58 12.55
N GLN A 160 3.03 11.25 12.37
CA GLN A 160 4.23 10.45 12.07
C GLN A 160 4.04 9.54 10.84
N SER A 161 2.98 9.77 10.04
CA SER A 161 2.59 8.92 8.90
C SER A 161 3.68 8.70 7.86
N ASN A 162 4.51 9.72 7.59
CA ASN A 162 5.62 9.59 6.65
C ASN A 162 6.74 8.66 7.13
N ILE A 163 6.96 8.55 8.45
CA ILE A 163 7.96 7.63 9.01
C ILE A 163 7.44 6.19 8.91
N LEU A 164 6.15 5.96 9.12
CA LEU A 164 5.55 4.63 9.09
C LEU A 164 5.53 4.03 7.67
N THR A 165 5.17 4.80 6.64
CA THR A 165 5.14 4.32 5.24
C THR A 165 6.53 3.98 4.71
N PHE A 166 7.54 4.80 5.01
CA PHE A 166 8.94 4.47 4.68
C PHE A 166 9.48 3.31 5.52
N SER A 167 9.05 3.18 6.78
CA SER A 167 9.38 2.04 7.63
C SER A 167 8.75 0.76 7.10
N ILE A 168 7.52 0.79 6.56
CA ILE A 168 6.86 -0.36 5.93
C ILE A 168 7.58 -0.77 4.64
N ILE A 169 8.08 0.17 3.83
CA ILE A 169 8.85 -0.13 2.61
C ILE A 169 10.27 -0.63 2.96
N ALA A 170 10.95 -0.07 3.95
CA ALA A 170 12.25 -0.56 4.41
C ALA A 170 12.13 -1.93 5.12
N LEU A 171 11.09 -2.10 5.94
CA LEU A 171 10.69 -3.37 6.54
C LEU A 171 10.28 -4.37 5.45
N SER A 172 9.67 -3.93 4.35
CA SER A 172 9.30 -4.81 3.22
C SER A 172 10.50 -5.45 2.54
N ALA A 173 11.59 -4.70 2.38
CA ALA A 173 12.83 -5.20 1.79
C ALA A 173 13.55 -6.18 2.72
N PHE A 174 13.44 -5.98 4.04
CA PHE A 174 14.06 -6.83 5.06
C PHE A 174 13.20 -8.07 5.38
N VAL A 175 11.87 -7.94 5.34
CA VAL A 175 10.92 -9.02 5.65
C VAL A 175 10.85 -10.05 4.53
N LYS A 176 11.19 -9.75 3.26
CA LYS A 176 11.35 -10.82 2.24
C LYS A 176 12.44 -11.83 2.61
N VAL A 177 13.47 -11.38 3.34
CA VAL A 177 14.52 -12.26 3.90
C VAL A 177 14.02 -13.01 5.14
N LEU A 178 13.11 -12.40 5.90
CA LEU A 178 12.52 -13.01 7.11
C LEU A 178 11.36 -13.98 6.80
N ASP A 179 10.60 -13.79 5.72
CA ASP A 179 9.49 -14.66 5.27
C ASP A 179 10.01 -16.03 4.79
N GLU A 180 11.27 -16.11 4.35
CA GLU A 180 11.96 -17.37 4.08
C GLU A 180 12.54 -18.04 5.35
N LEU A 181 12.52 -17.35 6.50
CA LEU A 181 13.07 -17.84 7.76
C LEU A 181 11.94 -18.26 8.72
N PRO A 182 11.79 -19.56 9.04
CA PRO A 182 10.60 -20.12 9.69
C PRO A 182 10.37 -19.75 11.17
N PHE A 183 11.02 -18.72 11.72
CA PHE A 183 11.15 -18.55 13.18
C PHE A 183 10.77 -17.18 13.77
N TRP A 184 10.50 -16.13 12.99
CA TRP A 184 10.38 -14.77 13.54
C TRP A 184 9.04 -14.08 13.21
N GLY A 185 8.08 -14.21 14.13
CA GLY A 185 7.13 -13.15 14.49
C GLY A 185 5.76 -13.10 13.79
N LYS A 186 4.86 -14.07 14.06
CA LYS A 186 3.42 -13.98 13.72
C LYS A 186 2.50 -13.52 14.86
N HIS A 187 2.88 -13.79 16.12
CA HIS A 187 1.92 -13.70 17.24
C HIS A 187 1.35 -12.31 17.56
N ILE A 188 2.11 -11.22 17.39
CA ILE A 188 1.63 -9.87 17.77
C ILE A 188 0.63 -9.31 16.73
N LEU A 189 0.81 -9.65 15.45
CA LEU A 189 -0.14 -9.27 14.38
C LEU A 189 -1.39 -10.14 14.41
N ASP A 190 -1.26 -11.42 14.78
CA ASP A 190 -2.38 -12.37 14.85
C ASP A 190 -3.44 -11.94 15.88
N ASP A 191 -3.02 -11.50 17.08
CA ASP A 191 -3.96 -11.10 18.15
C ASP A 191 -4.72 -9.82 17.80
N ALA A 192 -4.03 -8.79 17.30
CA ALA A 192 -4.66 -7.52 16.90
C ALA A 192 -5.61 -7.71 15.71
N THR A 193 -5.20 -8.53 14.73
CA THR A 193 -6.03 -8.93 13.59
C THR A 193 -7.29 -9.65 14.05
N LYS A 194 -7.15 -10.59 15.00
CA LYS A 194 -8.27 -11.36 15.53
C LYS A 194 -9.28 -10.45 16.22
N THR A 195 -8.84 -9.55 17.09
CA THR A 195 -9.73 -8.60 17.76
C THR A 195 -10.46 -7.69 16.78
N LEU A 196 -9.76 -7.20 15.75
CA LEU A 196 -10.36 -6.35 14.72
C LEU A 196 -11.41 -7.11 13.89
N ASN A 197 -11.09 -8.34 13.47
CA ASN A 197 -12.01 -9.20 12.74
C ASN A 197 -13.25 -9.54 13.57
N GLU A 198 -13.07 -9.91 14.85
CA GLU A 198 -14.18 -10.19 15.77
C GLU A 198 -15.10 -8.97 15.97
N PHE A 199 -14.52 -7.76 16.07
CA PHE A 199 -15.29 -6.52 16.17
C PHE A 199 -16.13 -6.26 14.91
N VAL A 200 -15.53 -6.42 13.73
CA VAL A 200 -16.23 -6.22 12.46
C VAL A 200 -17.31 -7.28 12.26
N ASP A 201 -17.01 -8.56 12.51
CA ASP A 201 -17.99 -9.65 12.44
C ASP A 201 -19.18 -9.39 13.36
N GLN A 202 -18.92 -8.96 14.61
CA GLN A 202 -19.98 -8.63 15.55
C GLN A 202 -20.83 -7.45 15.05
N SER A 203 -20.21 -6.43 14.45
CA SER A 203 -20.91 -5.28 13.86
C SER A 203 -21.82 -5.70 12.69
N VAL A 204 -21.34 -6.60 11.83
CA VAL A 204 -22.12 -7.19 10.71
C VAL A 204 -23.32 -7.98 11.25
N ILE A 205 -23.10 -8.83 12.26
CA ILE A 205 -24.13 -9.65 12.90
C ILE A 205 -25.20 -8.77 13.57
N ASP A 206 -24.78 -7.74 14.31
CA ASP A 206 -25.69 -6.85 15.01
C ASP A 206 -26.53 -6.02 14.03
N ARG A 207 -25.94 -5.60 12.89
CA ARG A 207 -26.68 -4.92 11.83
C ARG A 207 -27.73 -5.82 11.18
N ARG A 208 -27.38 -7.07 10.83
CA ARG A 208 -28.33 -8.04 10.25
C ARG A 208 -29.46 -8.42 11.20
N ASN A 209 -29.18 -8.51 12.49
CA ASN A 209 -30.17 -8.81 13.53
C ASN A 209 -31.01 -7.59 13.96
N GLY A 210 -30.80 -6.41 13.36
CA GLY A 210 -31.49 -5.19 13.72
C GLY A 210 -31.17 -4.65 15.13
N LYS A 211 -30.06 -5.11 15.72
CA LYS A 211 -29.55 -4.63 17.02
C LYS A 211 -28.72 -3.35 16.88
N SER A 212 -28.25 -3.07 15.66
CA SER A 212 -27.55 -1.85 15.27
C SER A 212 -28.20 -1.27 14.03
N SER A 213 -28.23 0.05 13.93
CA SER A 213 -28.75 0.83 12.80
C SER A 213 -27.66 1.76 12.28
N SER A 214 -27.83 2.28 11.06
CA SER A 214 -26.99 3.35 10.55
C SER A 214 -26.89 4.51 11.54
N LEU A 215 -25.69 5.06 11.67
CA LEU A 215 -25.43 6.28 12.44
C LEU A 215 -25.90 7.54 11.71
N CYS A 216 -26.19 7.44 10.40
CA CYS A 216 -26.68 8.54 9.59
C CYS A 216 -28.18 8.36 9.31
N SER A 217 -28.89 9.44 8.97
CA SER A 217 -30.31 9.40 8.58
C SER A 217 -30.59 8.64 7.25
N GLY A 218 -29.63 7.87 6.74
CA GLY A 218 -29.64 7.09 5.51
C GLY A 218 -28.69 5.89 5.60
N GLN A 219 -28.40 5.20 4.49
CA GLN A 219 -27.49 4.04 4.47
C GLN A 219 -26.04 4.45 4.80
N ASP A 220 -25.41 3.76 5.76
CA ASP A 220 -23.97 3.86 5.98
C ASP A 220 -23.18 2.87 5.11
N LEU A 221 -21.85 2.94 5.16
CA LEU A 221 -20.98 2.05 4.39
C LEU A 221 -21.28 0.55 4.63
N LEU A 222 -21.63 0.17 5.86
CA LEU A 222 -21.93 -1.22 6.19
C LEU A 222 -23.28 -1.64 5.57
N ASP A 223 -24.27 -0.76 5.54
CA ASP A 223 -25.53 -1.00 4.83
C ASP A 223 -25.31 -1.12 3.32
N LEU A 224 -24.39 -0.34 2.76
CA LEU A 224 -24.02 -0.40 1.35
C LEU A 224 -23.32 -1.72 1.02
N LEU A 225 -22.40 -2.19 1.87
CA LEU A 225 -21.77 -3.51 1.73
C LEU A 225 -22.79 -4.65 1.82
N LEU A 226 -23.77 -4.55 2.74
CA LEU A 226 -24.80 -5.57 2.94
C LEU A 226 -25.85 -5.62 1.83
N SER A 227 -26.02 -4.52 1.08
CA SER A 227 -27.01 -4.39 0.00
C SER A 227 -26.40 -4.45 -1.40
N ALA A 228 -25.09 -4.61 -1.51
CA ALA A 228 -24.41 -4.68 -2.80
C ALA A 228 -24.50 -6.07 -3.41
N ASP A 229 -25.02 -6.12 -4.64
CA ASP A 229 -25.11 -7.31 -5.48
C ASP A 229 -24.22 -7.15 -6.73
N ASP A 230 -23.69 -8.26 -7.25
CA ASP A 230 -23.01 -8.26 -8.54
C ASP A 230 -23.99 -8.30 -9.74
N ASP A 231 -23.49 -8.34 -10.98
CA ASP A 231 -24.36 -8.37 -12.16
C ASP A 231 -25.21 -9.64 -12.27
N GLN A 232 -24.88 -10.69 -11.49
CA GLN A 232 -25.65 -11.94 -11.42
C GLN A 232 -26.69 -11.89 -10.29
N GLY A 233 -26.72 -10.84 -9.48
CA GLY A 233 -27.58 -10.70 -8.31
C GLY A 233 -27.05 -11.42 -7.07
N GLU A 234 -25.77 -11.80 -7.05
CA GLU A 234 -25.16 -12.47 -5.91
C GLU A 234 -24.52 -11.45 -4.95
N PRO A 235 -24.82 -11.52 -3.64
CA PRO A 235 -24.28 -10.57 -2.67
C PRO A 235 -22.80 -10.86 -2.35
N PHE A 236 -22.19 -10.00 -1.53
CA PHE A 236 -20.94 -10.36 -0.85
C PHE A 236 -21.17 -11.45 0.19
N SER A 237 -20.22 -12.38 0.33
CA SER A 237 -20.19 -13.27 1.49
C SER A 237 -19.85 -12.52 2.76
N ASP A 238 -20.19 -13.07 3.92
CA ASP A 238 -19.87 -12.47 5.23
C ASP A 238 -18.35 -12.24 5.37
N GLU A 239 -17.56 -13.16 4.83
CA GLU A 239 -16.09 -13.04 4.78
C GLU A 239 -15.63 -11.85 3.94
N GLN A 240 -16.24 -11.64 2.76
CA GLN A 240 -15.95 -10.50 1.89
C GLN A 240 -16.38 -9.18 2.52
N ILE A 241 -17.56 -9.15 3.17
CA ILE A 241 -18.04 -7.95 3.87
C ILE A 241 -17.08 -7.57 4.99
N ARG A 242 -16.65 -8.55 5.81
CA ARG A 242 -15.69 -8.32 6.88
C ARG A 242 -14.37 -7.79 6.33
N ASP A 243 -13.81 -8.50 5.35
CA ASP A 243 -12.52 -8.15 4.74
C ASP A 243 -12.55 -6.74 4.15
N GLU A 244 -13.64 -6.31 3.50
CA GLU A 244 -13.79 -4.93 3.02
C GLU A 244 -13.96 -3.93 4.17
N ALA A 245 -14.85 -4.20 5.13
CA ALA A 245 -15.13 -3.30 6.24
C ALA A 245 -13.90 -3.00 7.12
N VAL A 246 -13.04 -4.00 7.35
CA VAL A 246 -11.78 -3.84 8.11
C VAL A 246 -10.90 -2.73 7.53
N THR A 247 -10.80 -2.64 6.21
CA THR A 247 -9.99 -1.60 5.56
C THR A 247 -10.51 -0.20 5.84
N PHE A 248 -11.83 -0.02 5.92
CA PHE A 248 -12.40 1.30 6.23
C PHE A 248 -12.22 1.69 7.69
N VAL A 249 -12.26 0.72 8.62
CA VAL A 249 -11.93 0.97 10.04
C VAL A 249 -10.47 1.41 10.16
N LEU A 250 -9.55 0.76 9.44
CA LEU A 250 -8.13 1.09 9.45
C LEU A 250 -7.81 2.41 8.73
N ALA A 251 -8.40 2.65 7.55
CA ALA A 251 -8.17 3.87 6.77
C ALA A 251 -8.84 5.10 7.41
N GLY A 252 -9.94 4.90 8.15
CA GLY A 252 -10.62 5.94 8.90
C GLY A 252 -9.79 6.44 10.08
N HIS A 253 -9.13 5.55 10.82
CA HIS A 253 -8.46 5.88 12.09
C HIS A 253 -7.36 6.97 12.00
N ASP A 254 -6.62 7.05 10.89
CA ASP A 254 -5.58 8.08 10.70
C ASP A 254 -6.12 9.39 10.11
N THR A 255 -7.28 9.35 9.43
CA THR A 255 -7.88 10.50 8.75
C THR A 255 -8.95 11.21 9.60
N THR A 256 -9.56 10.52 10.56
CA THR A 256 -10.55 11.04 11.51
C THR A 256 -10.00 12.13 12.41
N THR A 257 -8.74 12.03 12.83
CA THR A 257 -8.11 13.04 13.70
C THR A 257 -7.96 14.40 13.04
N CYS A 258 -7.78 14.44 11.72
CA CYS A 258 -7.78 15.70 10.98
C CYS A 258 -9.15 16.38 11.02
N ARG A 259 -10.25 15.61 11.11
CA ARG A 259 -11.62 16.12 11.17
C ARG A 259 -12.00 16.64 12.56
N GLU A 260 -11.51 16.01 13.63
CA GLU A 260 -11.72 16.48 15.01
C GLU A 260 -11.16 17.88 15.26
N GLU A 261 -9.98 18.19 14.71
CA GLU A 261 -9.39 19.53 14.81
C GLU A 261 -10.24 20.58 14.09
N VAL A 262 -10.87 20.23 12.96
CA VAL A 262 -11.79 21.10 12.22
C VAL A 262 -13.07 21.36 13.03
N GLY A 263 -13.62 20.34 13.69
CA GLY A 263 -14.78 20.48 14.58
C GLY A 263 -14.52 21.41 15.77
N ARG A 264 -13.28 21.45 16.27
CA ARG A 264 -12.88 22.38 17.34
C ARG A 264 -12.85 23.86 16.91
N ILE A 265 -12.63 24.12 15.62
CA ILE A 265 -12.46 25.47 15.05
C ILE A 265 -13.80 26.06 14.55
N LEU A 266 -14.84 25.24 14.38
CA LEU A 266 -16.18 25.66 13.97
C LEU A 266 -17.17 25.62 15.16
N PRO A 267 -17.27 26.69 15.96
CA PRO A 267 -18.06 26.71 17.20
C PRO A 267 -19.58 26.78 17.00
N ASN A 268 -20.09 26.91 15.78
CA ASN A 268 -21.52 27.08 15.51
C ASN A 268 -22.01 26.01 14.52
N GLU A 269 -22.86 25.13 15.03
CA GLU A 269 -23.51 23.99 14.40
C GLU A 269 -24.24 24.31 13.08
N THR A 270 -23.51 24.39 11.97
CA THR A 270 -24.05 24.05 10.66
C THR A 270 -23.32 22.81 10.17
N ILE A 271 -24.01 21.66 10.20
CA ILE A 271 -23.53 20.42 9.60
C ILE A 271 -23.32 20.72 8.11
N PRO A 272 -22.08 20.70 7.59
CA PRO A 272 -21.84 20.97 6.19
C PRO A 272 -22.53 19.90 5.33
N THR A 273 -23.56 20.31 4.59
CA THR A 273 -24.17 19.46 3.56
C THR A 273 -23.31 19.41 2.29
N TYR A 274 -23.47 18.36 1.49
CA TYR A 274 -22.72 18.14 0.24
C TYR A 274 -22.77 19.34 -0.72
N GLU A 275 -23.89 20.07 -0.74
CA GLU A 275 -24.09 21.27 -1.56
C GLU A 275 -23.13 22.42 -1.20
N HIS A 276 -22.64 22.48 0.05
CA HIS A 276 -21.67 23.50 0.44
C HIS A 276 -20.24 23.15 0.00
N LEU A 277 -19.95 21.88 -0.33
CA LEU A 277 -18.58 21.46 -0.71
C LEU A 277 -18.10 22.12 -2.00
N SER A 278 -19.00 22.39 -2.96
CA SER A 278 -18.67 23.09 -4.20
C SER A 278 -18.24 24.55 -4.01
N ASP A 279 -18.60 25.15 -2.87
CA ASP A 279 -18.26 26.55 -2.55
C ASP A 279 -16.94 26.66 -1.76
N LEU A 280 -16.36 25.54 -1.31
CA LEU A 280 -15.16 25.49 -0.47
C LEU A 280 -13.85 25.48 -1.28
N GLN A 281 -13.76 26.32 -2.33
CA GLN A 281 -12.61 26.36 -3.25
C GLN A 281 -11.26 26.54 -2.54
N VAL A 282 -11.21 27.33 -1.47
CA VAL A 282 -9.99 27.55 -0.68
C VAL A 282 -9.61 26.31 0.11
N ILE A 283 -10.58 25.60 0.69
CA ILE A 283 -10.32 24.36 1.45
C ILE A 283 -9.89 23.25 0.49
N GLU A 284 -10.54 23.14 -0.67
CA GLU A 284 -10.13 22.21 -1.73
C GLU A 284 -8.71 22.51 -2.20
N ALA A 285 -8.36 23.78 -2.43
CA ALA A 285 -7.00 24.18 -2.80
C ALA A 285 -5.98 23.83 -1.70
N VAL A 286 -6.30 24.07 -0.42
CA VAL A 286 -5.45 23.69 0.71
C VAL A 286 -5.28 22.17 0.79
N LEU A 287 -6.35 21.41 0.55
CA LEU A 287 -6.32 19.95 0.58
C LEU A 287 -5.49 19.40 -0.59
N HIS A 288 -5.68 19.92 -1.80
CA HIS A 288 -4.86 19.58 -2.96
C HIS A 288 -3.38 19.93 -2.74
N GLU A 289 -3.07 21.10 -2.18
CA GLU A 289 -1.69 21.50 -1.88
C GLU A 289 -1.07 20.61 -0.79
N THR A 290 -1.87 20.23 0.20
CA THR A 290 -1.44 19.31 1.25
C THR A 290 -1.14 17.93 0.67
N ILE A 291 -2.02 17.36 -0.16
CA ILE A 291 -1.80 16.04 -0.80
C ILE A 291 -0.66 16.11 -1.81
N ARG A 292 -0.44 17.25 -2.48
CA ARG A 292 0.69 17.47 -3.39
C ARG A 292 2.03 17.41 -2.64
N LEU A 293 2.11 17.96 -1.43
CA LEU A 293 3.33 17.97 -0.61
C LEU A 293 3.48 16.71 0.27
N TYR A 294 2.37 16.18 0.76
CA TYR A 294 2.30 15.09 1.73
C TYR A 294 1.28 14.04 1.27
N PRO A 295 1.55 13.34 0.15
CA PRO A 295 0.66 12.28 -0.31
C PRO A 295 0.65 11.13 0.71
N ALA A 296 -0.53 10.57 0.98
CA ALA A 296 -0.68 9.45 1.92
C ALA A 296 0.11 8.19 1.47
N ALA A 297 0.20 7.99 0.15
CA ALA A 297 0.93 6.88 -0.46
C ALA A 297 1.88 7.39 -1.57
N PRO A 298 3.10 7.83 -1.22
CA PRO A 298 4.04 8.41 -2.20
C PRO A 298 4.66 7.37 -3.16
N VAL A 299 4.53 6.07 -2.88
CA VAL A 299 5.20 5.00 -3.62
C VAL A 299 4.22 3.87 -3.91
N TYR A 300 4.18 3.44 -5.17
CA TYR A 300 3.38 2.31 -5.62
C TYR A 300 4.27 1.24 -6.23
N ALA A 301 4.24 0.03 -5.66
CA ALA A 301 5.00 -1.10 -6.17
C ALA A 301 4.15 -1.94 -7.15
N ARG A 302 4.80 -2.40 -8.22
CA ARG A 302 4.29 -3.42 -9.14
C ARG A 302 5.35 -4.48 -9.33
N GLN A 303 4.91 -5.72 -9.53
CA GLN A 303 5.76 -6.83 -9.93
C GLN A 303 5.51 -7.11 -11.40
N TYR A 304 6.56 -7.08 -12.22
CA TYR A 304 6.46 -7.51 -13.61
C TYR A 304 6.30 -9.04 -13.66
N ILE A 305 5.50 -9.51 -14.61
CA ILE A 305 5.18 -10.93 -14.81
C ILE A 305 5.79 -11.41 -16.12
N LYS A 306 5.80 -10.55 -17.14
CA LYS A 306 6.27 -10.85 -18.48
C LYS A 306 7.03 -9.68 -19.07
N GLU A 307 8.08 -10.00 -19.81
CA GLU A 307 8.87 -9.04 -20.57
C GLU A 307 7.98 -8.32 -21.58
N HIS A 308 8.09 -6.99 -21.60
CA HIS A 308 7.54 -6.14 -22.64
C HIS A 308 8.27 -4.80 -22.62
N THR A 309 8.07 -4.05 -23.69
CA THR A 309 8.63 -2.71 -23.86
C THR A 309 7.70 -1.65 -23.30
N ILE A 310 8.28 -0.70 -22.56
CA ILE A 310 7.66 0.55 -22.16
C ILE A 310 8.31 1.69 -22.95
N SER A 311 7.55 2.73 -23.24
CA SER A 311 8.07 3.85 -24.03
C SER A 311 7.49 5.16 -23.53
N ASN A 312 8.32 6.19 -23.50
CA ASN A 312 7.89 7.58 -23.41
C ASN A 312 8.15 8.24 -24.79
N SER A 313 7.97 9.56 -24.85
CA SER A 313 8.21 10.35 -26.05
C SER A 313 9.69 10.41 -26.51
N ASN A 314 10.66 10.03 -25.67
CA ASN A 314 12.10 10.16 -25.93
C ASN A 314 12.88 8.83 -25.98
N ASP A 315 12.39 7.80 -25.28
CA ASP A 315 13.08 6.56 -24.92
C ASP A 315 12.13 5.37 -25.04
N THR A 316 12.71 4.21 -25.33
CA THR A 316 12.02 2.92 -25.43
C THR A 316 12.85 1.90 -24.67
N LEU A 317 12.27 1.31 -23.62
CA LEU A 317 12.93 0.43 -22.65
C LEU A 317 12.27 -0.95 -22.65
#